data_AF-A0A090RPG9-F1
#
_entry.id   AF-A0A090RPG9-F1
#
_cell.length_a   1.000
_cell.length_b   1.000
_cell.length_c   1.000
_cell.angle_alpha   90.00
_cell.angle_beta   90.00
_cell.angle_gamma   90.00
#
_symmetry.space_group_name_H-M   'P 1'
#
loop_
_entity.id
_entity.type
_entity.pdbx_description
1 polymer ?
#
loop_
_entity_poly.entity_id
_entity_poly.type
_entity_poly.pdbx_seq_one_letter_code
_entity_poly.pdbx_strand_id
1 'polypeptide(L)'
;MSFAANAGFVVIGNPAGVDSMSDAEVKQLFLGKKTQLANGQPAKIIELNDGNADRIAFHAATTGRSEAQLQSAWSRLVFTGKARHLLRWLTIRP
;
A
#
# COMPACT_ATOMS: atom_id res chain seq x y z
N MET A 1 -3.35 6.04 -36.40
CA MET A 1 -3.26 4.84 -35.54
C MET A 1 -3.36 5.29 -34.10
N SER A 2 -4.38 4.87 -33.35
CA SER A 2 -4.48 5.08 -31.90
C SER A 2 -3.96 3.83 -31.18
N PHE A 3 -3.18 4.02 -30.13
CA PHE A 3 -2.69 2.94 -29.27
C PHE A 3 -3.52 2.88 -27.99
N ALA A 4 -3.84 1.68 -27.51
CA ALA A 4 -4.45 1.50 -26.20
C ALA A 4 -3.36 1.60 -25.11
N ALA A 5 -3.49 2.55 -24.19
CA ALA A 5 -2.64 2.63 -23.01
C ALA A 5 -3.29 1.81 -21.88
N ASN A 6 -2.57 0.82 -21.35
CA ASN A 6 -2.96 0.12 -20.14
C ASN A 6 -2.34 0.83 -18.93
N ALA A 7 -3.17 1.42 -18.08
CA ALA A 7 -2.74 1.98 -16.80
C ALA A 7 -2.91 0.91 -15.71
N GLY A 8 -1.79 0.38 -15.22
CA GLY A 8 -1.76 -0.56 -14.10
C GLY A 8 -1.16 0.10 -12.85
N PHE A 9 -1.60 -0.35 -11.68
CA PHE A 9 -0.95 0.04 -10.43
C PHE A 9 0.23 -0.89 -10.17
N VAL A 10 1.36 -0.31 -9.78
CA VAL A 10 2.57 -1.08 -9.43
C VAL A 10 2.94 -0.82 -7.98
N VAL A 11 3.28 -1.89 -7.27
CA VAL A 11 3.86 -1.79 -5.93
C VAL A 11 5.37 -1.82 -6.08
N ILE A 12 6.03 -0.74 -5.66
CA ILE A 12 7.49 -0.61 -5.75
C ILE A 12 8.11 -1.19 -4.48
N GLY A 13 8.88 -2.26 -4.64
CA GLY A 13 9.68 -2.85 -3.56
C GLY A 13 10.99 -2.09 -3.33
N ASN A 14 11.51 -2.17 -2.11
CA ASN A 14 12.88 -1.75 -1.81
C ASN A 14 13.85 -2.83 -2.38
N PRO A 15 14.92 -2.45 -3.10
CA PRO A 15 15.93 -3.40 -3.60
C PRO A 15 16.59 -4.28 -2.52
N ALA A 16 16.65 -3.82 -1.27
CA ALA A 16 17.13 -4.60 -0.13
C ALA A 16 16.05 -5.53 0.49
N GLY A 17 14.86 -5.57 -0.12
CA GLY A 17 13.70 -6.31 0.34
C GLY A 17 13.64 -7.74 -0.20
N VAL A 18 12.52 -8.10 -0.80
CA VAL A 18 12.30 -9.41 -1.44
C VAL A 18 12.31 -9.23 -2.96
N ASP A 19 12.83 -10.23 -3.67
CA ASP A 19 13.00 -10.18 -5.13
C ASP A 19 11.67 -10.16 -5.89
N SER A 20 10.62 -10.75 -5.31
CA SER A 20 9.27 -10.74 -5.86
C SER A 20 8.22 -10.89 -4.77
N MET A 21 7.00 -10.47 -5.07
CA MET A 21 5.83 -10.67 -4.23
C MET A 21 4.62 -11.01 -5.09
N SER A 22 3.79 -11.92 -4.61
CA SER A 22 2.51 -12.22 -5.26
C SER A 22 1.43 -11.19 -4.91
N ASP A 23 0.43 -11.03 -5.78
CA ASP A 23 -0.74 -10.16 -5.53
C ASP A 23 -1.46 -10.53 -4.22
N ALA A 24 -1.50 -11.83 -3.91
CA ALA A 24 -2.07 -12.32 -2.66
C ALA A 24 -1.30 -11.83 -1.44
N GLU A 25 0.04 -11.82 -1.49
CA GLU A 25 0.88 -11.30 -0.42
C GLU A 25 0.77 -9.79 -0.30
N VAL A 26 0.76 -9.05 -1.41
CA VAL A 26 0.49 -7.61 -1.43
C VAL A 26 -0.83 -7.34 -0.71
N LYS A 27 -1.90 -8.01 -1.12
CA LYS A 27 -3.22 -7.85 -0.51
C LYS A 27 -3.20 -8.15 0.98
N GLN A 28 -2.53 -9.21 1.42
CA GLN A 28 -2.45 -9.57 2.84
C GLN A 28 -1.65 -8.54 3.66
N LEU A 29 -0.58 -7.99 3.11
CA LEU A 29 0.23 -6.94 3.75
C LEU A 29 -0.59 -5.66 3.88
N PHE A 30 -1.22 -5.19 2.81
CA PHE A 30 -2.03 -3.96 2.80
C PHE A 30 -3.31 -4.07 3.65
N LEU A 31 -3.79 -5.30 3.92
CA LEU A 31 -4.86 -5.56 4.88
C LEU A 31 -4.37 -5.80 6.32
N GLY A 32 -3.05 -5.81 6.56
CA GLY A 32 -2.45 -6.07 7.86
C GLY A 32 -2.59 -7.52 8.35
N LYS A 33 -2.99 -8.45 7.48
CA LYS A 33 -3.06 -9.89 7.78
C LYS A 33 -1.67 -10.52 7.86
N LYS A 34 -0.73 -10.00 7.05
CA LYS A 34 0.68 -10.34 7.09
C LYS A 34 1.45 -9.09 7.52
N THR A 35 2.49 -9.26 8.33
CA THR A 35 3.32 -8.14 8.83
C THR A 35 4.80 -8.34 8.53
N GLN A 36 5.15 -9.44 7.87
CA GLN A 36 6.50 -9.79 7.49
C GLN A 36 6.55 -10.08 5.99
N LEU A 37 7.68 -9.75 5.38
CA LEU A 37 7.99 -10.15 4.01
C LEU A 37 8.35 -11.63 3.96
N ALA A 38 8.46 -12.21 2.76
CA ALA A 38 8.81 -13.63 2.59
C ALA A 38 10.18 -14.00 3.20
N ASN A 39 11.09 -13.04 3.33
CA ASN A 39 12.40 -13.20 3.98
C ASN A 39 12.37 -13.02 5.51
N GLY A 40 11.18 -12.90 6.12
CA GLY A 40 11.01 -12.72 7.57
C GLY A 40 11.23 -11.29 8.09
N GLN A 41 11.67 -10.36 7.24
CA GLN A 41 11.85 -8.95 7.63
C GLN A 41 10.49 -8.28 7.89
N PRO A 42 10.40 -7.34 8.84
CA PRO A 42 9.18 -6.59 9.09
C PRO A 42 8.79 -5.77 7.84
N ALA A 43 7.56 -5.93 7.40
CA ALA A 43 7.03 -5.16 6.26
C ALA A 43 6.70 -3.74 6.71
N LYS A 44 7.26 -2.74 6.01
CA LYS A 44 6.94 -1.33 6.21
C LYS A 44 6.24 -0.81 4.96
N ILE A 45 4.93 -0.60 5.07
CA ILE A 45 4.12 -0.15 3.94
C ILE A 45 4.06 1.38 3.95
N ILE A 46 4.34 1.97 2.78
CA ILE A 46 4.24 3.41 2.54
C ILE A 46 3.13 3.60 1.51
N GLU A 47 2.15 4.43 1.86
CA GLU A 47 0.93 4.62 1.08
C GLU A 47 0.70 6.10 0.77
N LEU A 48 -0.08 6.38 -0.27
CA LEU A 48 -0.62 7.71 -0.54
C LEU A 48 -1.56 8.17 0.60
N ASN A 49 -1.85 9.47 0.63
CA ASN A 49 -2.70 10.04 1.68
C ASN A 49 -4.18 9.67 1.47
N ASP A 50 -4.97 9.83 2.52
CA ASP A 50 -6.42 9.64 2.43
C ASP A 50 -7.05 10.63 1.44
N GLY A 51 -8.16 10.24 0.79
CA GLY A 51 -8.79 11.01 -0.28
C GLY A 51 -8.05 11.02 -1.62
N ASN A 52 -6.89 10.36 -1.74
CA ASN A 52 -6.18 10.27 -3.02
C ASN A 52 -6.88 9.28 -3.98
N ALA A 53 -7.19 9.74 -5.19
CA ALA A 53 -7.89 8.95 -6.21
C ALA A 53 -7.14 7.66 -6.62
N ASP A 54 -5.81 7.72 -6.73
CA ASP A 54 -4.98 6.57 -7.10
C ASP A 54 -4.97 5.52 -5.98
N ARG A 55 -4.95 5.94 -4.71
CA ARG A 55 -5.10 5.04 -3.55
C ARG A 55 -6.44 4.32 -3.60
N ILE A 56 -7.52 5.08 -3.80
CA ILE A 56 -8.88 4.52 -3.84
C ILE A 56 -8.98 3.50 -4.98
N ALA A 57 -8.50 3.84 -6.17
CA ALA A 57 -8.52 2.96 -7.33
C ALA A 57 -7.66 1.70 -7.14
N PHE A 58 -6.44 1.83 -6.60
CA PHE A 58 -5.58 0.69 -6.28
C PHE A 58 -6.25 -0.28 -5.31
N HIS A 59 -6.86 0.23 -4.24
CA HIS A 59 -7.50 -0.61 -3.24
C HIS A 59 -8.82 -1.20 -3.71
N ALA A 60 -9.58 -0.48 -4.55
CA ALA A 60 -10.76 -1.03 -5.21
C ALA A 60 -10.38 -2.26 -6.05
N ALA A 61 -9.28 -2.19 -6.80
CA ALA A 61 -8.78 -3.29 -7.63
C ALA A 61 -8.15 -4.43 -6.80
N THR A 62 -7.36 -4.11 -5.77
CA THR A 62 -6.52 -5.09 -5.06
C THR A 62 -7.24 -5.70 -3.86
N THR A 63 -7.89 -4.88 -3.04
CA THR A 63 -8.51 -5.31 -1.78
C THR A 63 -10.01 -5.46 -1.87
N GLY A 64 -10.67 -4.79 -2.83
CA GLY A 64 -12.12 -4.77 -2.98
C GLY A 64 -12.83 -3.98 -1.88
N ARG A 65 -12.13 -3.07 -1.20
CA ARG A 65 -12.66 -2.29 -0.08
C ARG A 65 -13.09 -0.89 -0.51
N SER A 66 -14.16 -0.38 0.11
CA SER A 66 -14.54 1.03 -0.03
C SER A 66 -13.59 1.95 0.73
N GLU A 67 -13.57 3.23 0.37
CA GLU A 67 -12.72 4.23 1.00
C GLU A 67 -12.92 4.31 2.53
N ALA A 68 -14.16 4.28 3.01
CA ALA A 68 -14.46 4.29 4.44
C ALA A 68 -13.89 3.05 5.17
N GLN A 69 -13.98 1.87 4.55
CA GLN A 69 -13.42 0.63 5.10
C GLN A 69 -11.89 0.64 5.11
N LEU A 70 -11.28 1.26 4.08
CA LEU A 70 -9.84 1.47 4.01
C LEU A 70 -9.40 2.44 5.10
N GLN A 71 -10.10 3.55 5.29
CA GLN A 71 -9.75 4.54 6.30
C GLN A 71 -9.70 3.94 7.70
N SER A 72 -10.74 3.19 8.07
CA SER A 72 -10.82 2.53 9.37
C SER A 72 -9.69 1.51 9.56
N ALA A 73 -9.44 0.67 8.56
CA ALA A 73 -8.39 -0.34 8.61
C ALA A 73 -6.98 0.29 8.66
N TRP A 74 -6.72 1.28 7.81
CA TRP A 74 -5.43 1.99 7.76
C TRP A 74 -5.15 2.78 9.02
N SER A 75 -6.16 3.45 9.60
CA SER A 75 -6.00 4.16 10.88
C SER A 75 -5.48 3.23 11.97
N ARG A 76 -6.00 1.99 12.03
CA ARG A 76 -5.51 0.97 12.96
C ARG A 76 -4.07 0.57 12.66
N LEU A 77 -3.70 0.37 11.40
CA LEU A 77 -2.33 -0.01 11.03
C LEU A 77 -1.32 1.08 11.35
N VAL A 78 -1.64 2.35 11.05
CA VAL A 78 -0.78 3.51 11.33
C VAL A 78 -0.59 3.67 12.83
N PHE A 79 -1.68 3.55 13.61
CA PHE A 79 -1.62 3.61 15.07
C PHE A 79 -0.71 2.52 15.66
N THR A 80 -0.73 1.31 15.09
CA THR A 80 0.16 0.21 15.51
C THR A 80 1.58 0.29 14.93
N GLY A 81 1.94 1.36 14.21
CA GLY A 81 3.26 1.58 13.64
C GLY A 81 3.59 0.72 12.41
N LYS A 82 2.62 -0.06 11.91
CA LYS A 82 2.80 -1.01 10.78
C LYS A 82 2.70 -0.33 9.40
N ALA A 83 2.31 0.94 9.37
CA ALA A 83 1.89 1.66 8.18
C ALA A 83 2.28 3.15 8.26
N ARG A 84 2.46 3.80 7.10
CA ARG A 84 2.80 5.24 7.04
C ARG A 84 2.28 5.90 5.76
N HIS A 85 1.86 7.17 5.87
CA HIS A 85 1.54 8.01 4.72
C HIS A 85 2.77 8.73 4.17
N LEU A 86 2.87 8.82 2.84
CA LEU A 86 3.99 9.42 2.11
C LEU A 86 4.07 10.95 2.27
N LEU A 87 2.94 11.67 2.10
CA LEU A 87 2.94 13.13 2.07
C LEU A 87 2.90 13.79 3.46
N ARG A 88 2.32 13.12 4.46
CA ARG A 88 2.32 13.63 5.85
C ARG A 88 3.71 13.63 6.48
N TRP A 89 4.67 12.89 5.91
CA TRP A 89 6.05 12.81 6.41
C TRP A 89 7.01 13.80 5.74
N LEU A 90 6.73 14.25 4.51
CA LEU A 90 7.56 15.23 3.83
C LEU A 90 7.40 16.64 4.43
N THR A 91 6.25 16.91 5.07
CA THR A 91 5.94 18.20 5.70
C THR A 91 6.30 18.29 7.19
N ILE A 92 6.85 17.23 7.80
CA ILE A 92 7.19 17.16 9.24
C ILE A 92 8.69 16.89 9.46
N ARG A 93 9.54 17.13 8.45
CA ARG A 93 10.99 17.19 8.68
C ARG A 93 11.39 18.67 8.84
N PRO A 94 12.00 19.09 9.96
CA PRO A 94 12.76 20.35 9.97
C PRO A 94 13.94 20.25 9.00
#